data_AF-A0A2K4KRL8-F1
#
_entry.id   AF-A0A2K4KRL8-F1
#
_cell.length_a   1.000
_cell.length_b   1.000
_cell.length_c   1.000
_cell.angle_alpha   90.00
_cell.angle_beta   90.00
_cell.angle_gamma   90.00
#
_symmetry.space_group_name_H-M   'P 1'
#
loop_
_entity.id
_entity.type
_entity.pdbx_description
1 polymer ?
#
loop_
_entity_poly.entity_id
_entity_poly.type
_entity_poly.pdbx_seq_one_letter_code
_entity_poly.pdbx_strand_id
1 'polypeptide(L)' 'MRNLKRVLLGIFILLLVLAILAFVLENQQSVSLLFLGWAGPELPVSLMMVLALLIGMVVGPLLSWFLGRSFRASRK' A
#
# COMPACT_ATOMS: atom_id res chain seq x y z
N MET A 1 -8.15 -24.35 -19.61
CA MET A 1 -7.95 -23.72 -18.27
C MET A 1 -6.91 -22.59 -18.23
N ARG A 2 -5.79 -22.65 -18.97
CA ARG A 2 -4.74 -21.61 -18.93
C ARG A 2 -5.18 -20.23 -19.43
N ASN A 3 -6.01 -20.18 -20.47
CA ASN A 3 -6.54 -18.93 -21.03
C ASN A 3 -7.60 -18.29 -20.13
N LEU A 4 -8.50 -19.11 -19.54
CA LEU A 4 -9.47 -18.65 -18.55
C LEU A 4 -8.80 -18.01 -17.34
N LYS A 5 -7.72 -18.61 -16.81
CA LYS A 5 -6.94 -18.02 -15.71
C LYS A 5 -6.34 -16.66 -16.10
N ARG A 6 -5.86 -16.50 -17.34
CA ARG A 6 -5.32 -15.21 -17.84
C ARG A 6 -6.41 -14.15 -17.99
N VAL A 7 -7.57 -14.53 -18.52
CA VAL A 7 -8.72 -13.62 -18.64
C VAL A 7 -9.20 -13.18 -17.27
N LEU A 8 -9.35 -14.11 -16.32
CA LEU A 8 -9.73 -13.79 -14.93
C LEU A 8 -8.71 -12.87 -14.25
N LEU A 9 -7.41 -13.11 -14.45
CA LEU A 9 -6.36 -12.23 -13.92
C LEU A 9 -6.42 -10.84 -14.55
N GLY A 10 -6.67 -10.75 -15.86
CA GLY A 10 -6.87 -9.48 -16.55
C GLY A 10 -8.08 -8.70 -16.01
N ILE A 11 -9.22 -9.38 -15.82
CA ILE A 11 -10.43 -8.78 -15.22
C ILE A 11 -10.14 -8.31 -13.80
N PHE A 12 -9.45 -9.12 -12.99
CA PHE A 12 -9.07 -8.74 -11.62
C PHE A 12 -8.19 -7.49 -11.59
N ILE A 13 -7.17 -7.42 -12.45
CA ILE A 13 -6.31 -6.24 -12.56
C ILE A 13 -7.13 -5.02 -13.00
N LEU A 14 -8.02 -5.18 -13.98
CA LEU A 14 -8.88 -4.09 -14.44
C LEU A 14 -9.78 -3.57 -13.29
N LEU A 15 -10.42 -4.47 -12.54
CA LEU A 15 -11.23 -4.12 -11.38
C LEU A 15 -10.40 -3.42 -10.30
N LEU A 16 -9.18 -3.90 -10.04
CA LEU A 16 -8.26 -3.27 -9.10
C LEU A 16 -7.90 -1.84 -9.53
N VAL A 17 -7.58 -1.63 -10.81
CA VAL A 17 -7.29 -0.30 -11.36
C VAL A 17 -8.50 0.62 -11.22
N LEU A 18 -9.70 0.15 -11.58
CA LEU A 18 -10.93 0.93 -11.44
C LEU A 18 -11.22 1.28 -9.98
N ALA A 19 -11.00 0.35 -9.05
CA ALA A 19 -11.17 0.60 -7.62
C ALA A 19 -10.18 1.65 -7.10
N ILE A 20 -8.92 1.59 -7.52
CA ILE A 20 -7.90 2.60 -7.18
C ILE A 20 -8.30 3.97 -7.73
N LEU A 21 -8.72 4.03 -9.00
CA LEU A 21 -9.16 5.29 -9.62
C LEU A 21 -10.36 5.88 -8.89
N ALA A 22 -11.39 5.08 -8.60
CA ALA A 22 -12.56 5.53 -7.85
C ALA A 22 -12.16 6.04 -6.46
N PHE A 23 -11.29 5.33 -5.75
CA PHE A 23 -10.78 5.75 -4.45
C PHE A 23 -10.04 7.08 -4.53
N VAL A 24 -9.16 7.26 -5.52
CA VAL A 24 -8.42 8.50 -5.73
C VAL A 24 -9.36 9.65 -6.05
N LEU A 25 -10.33 9.43 -6.94
CA LEU A 25 -11.28 10.45 -7.38
C LEU A 25 -12.23 10.88 -6.26
N GLU A 26 -12.68 9.94 -5.42
CA GLU A 26 -13.57 10.24 -4.29
C GLU A 26 -12.83 10.97 -3.16
N ASN A 27 -11.53 10.73 -3.03
CA ASN A 27 -10.70 11.29 -1.95
C ASN A 27 -9.68 12.29 -2.50
N GLN A 28 -10.15 13.26 -3.30
CA GLN A 28 -9.36 14.38 -3.83
C GLN A 28 -9.14 15.52 -2.83
N GLN A 29 -9.69 15.42 -1.62
CA GLN A 29 -9.51 16.43 -0.59
C GLN A 29 -8.01 16.61 -0.29
N SER A 30 -7.54 17.85 -0.41
CA SER A 30 -6.16 18.20 -0.08
C SER A 30 -5.99 18.30 1.44
N VAL A 31 -4.96 17.65 1.97
CA VAL A 31 -4.59 17.69 3.39
C VAL A 31 -3.11 17.96 3.53
N SER A 32 -2.75 18.74 4.55
CA SER A 32 -1.37 18.88 5.01
C SER A 32 -1.14 17.93 6.18
N LEU A 33 -0.03 17.19 6.13
CA LEU A 33 0.42 16.39 7.27
C LEU A 33 1.29 17.26 8.17
N LEU A 34 0.85 17.42 9.42
CA LEU A 34 1.67 18.04 10.46
C LEU A 34 2.56 16.98 11.10
N PHE A 35 3.87 17.14 11.00
CA PHE A 35 4.83 16.22 11.61
C PHE A 35 5.81 16.99 12.48
N LEU A 36 5.84 16.69 13.78
CA LEU A 36 6.70 17.36 14.75
C LEU A 36 6.59 18.90 14.71
N GLY A 37 5.39 19.42 14.44
CA GLY A 37 5.10 20.86 14.33
C GLY A 37 5.41 21.48 12.96
N TRP A 38 5.97 20.72 12.02
CA TRP A 38 6.22 21.17 10.65
C TRP A 38 5.08 20.73 9.73
N ALA A 39 4.53 21.68 8.97
CA ALA A 39 3.49 21.40 7.99
C ALA A 39 4.13 20.90 6.68
N GLY A 40 3.74 19.71 6.25
CA GLY A 40 4.09 19.17 4.94
C GLY A 40 3.27 19.82 3.80
N PRO A 41 3.67 19.57 2.54
CA PRO A 41 2.91 20.04 1.39
C PRO A 41 1.48 19.47 1.40
N GLU A 42 0.53 20.26 0.88
CA GLU A 42 -0.84 19.82 0.72
C GLU A 42 -0.94 18.80 -0.42
N LEU A 43 -1.34 17.58 -0.08
CA LEU A 43 -1.50 16.48 -1.02
C LEU A 43 -2.87 15.82 -0.81
N PRO A 44 -3.46 15.20 -1.86
CA PRO A 44 -4.72 14.49 -1.71
C PRO A 44 -4.63 13.37 -0.67
N VAL A 45 -5.66 13.23 0.18
CA VAL A 45 -5.75 12.17 1.20
C VAL A 45 -5.53 10.78 0.60
N SER A 46 -6.10 10.55 -0.59
CA SER A 46 -5.93 9.30 -1.32
C SER A 46 -4.47 8.92 -1.55
N LEU A 47 -3.64 9.87 -1.97
CA LEU A 47 -2.22 9.65 -2.23
C LEU A 47 -1.49 9.26 -0.95
N MET A 48 -1.78 9.96 0.16
CA MET A 48 -1.17 9.68 1.46
C MET A 48 -1.51 8.27 1.95
N MET A 49 -2.79 7.86 1.83
CA MET A 49 -3.25 6.53 2.23
C MET A 49 -2.62 5.41 1.39
N VAL A 50 -2.57 5.60 0.07
CA VAL A 50 -1.94 4.61 -0.84
C VAL A 50 -0.45 4.47 -0.52
N LEU A 51 0.27 5.57 -0.34
CA LEU A 51 1.70 5.54 0.01
C LEU A 51 1.92 4.87 1.37
N ALA A 52 1.14 5.21 2.40
CA ALA A 52 1.24 4.59 3.71
C ALA A 52 1.01 3.07 3.65
N LEU A 53 0.02 2.63 2.87
CA LEU A 53 -0.26 1.21 2.66
C LEU A 53 0.89 0.51 1.94
N LEU A 54 1.41 1.09 0.85
CA LEU A 54 2.55 0.54 0.12
C LEU A 54 3.81 0.45 0.99
N ILE A 55 4.11 1.51 1.76
CA ILE A 55 5.22 1.52 2.71
C ILE A 55 5.02 0.43 3.77
N GLY A 56 3.83 0.34 4.37
CA GLY A 56 3.49 -0.70 5.35
C GLY A 56 3.65 -2.12 4.79
N MET A 57 3.22 -2.36 3.55
CA MET A 57 3.39 -3.65 2.86
C MET A 57 4.85 -4.02 2.62
N VAL A 58 5.76 -3.06 2.46
CA VAL A 58 7.20 -3.30 2.32
C VAL A 58 7.87 -3.44 3.69
N VAL A 59 7.55 -2.55 4.63
CA VAL A 59 8.12 -2.50 5.97
C VAL A 59 7.75 -3.75 6.77
N GLY A 60 6.52 -4.26 6.68
CA GLY A 60 6.09 -5.46 7.40
C GLY A 60 6.97 -6.69 7.14
N PRO A 61 7.14 -7.12 5.89
CA PRO A 61 8.07 -8.20 5.51
C PRO A 61 9.51 -7.92 5.91
N LEU A 62 10.02 -6.69 5.71
CA LEU A 62 11.37 -6.32 6.12
C LEU A 62 11.56 -6.52 7.63
N LEU A 63 10.67 -5.97 8.45
CA LEU A 63 10.70 -6.16 9.91
C LEU A 63 10.62 -7.63 10.29
N SER A 64 9.70 -8.40 9.68
CA SER A 64 9.61 -9.84 9.92
C SER A 64 10.87 -10.60 9.53
N TRP A 65 11.61 -10.15 8.51
CA TRP A 65 12.86 -10.77 8.12
C TRP A 65 13.98 -10.45 9.12
N PHE A 66 14.10 -9.19 9.54
CA PHE A 66 15.08 -8.75 10.54
C PHE A 66 14.82 -9.40 11.91
N LEU A 67 13.59 -9.34 12.42
CA LEU A 67 13.23 -9.91 13.74
C LEU A 67 13.04 -11.44 13.68
N GLY A 68 12.50 -11.98 12.59
CA GLY A 68 12.31 -13.42 12.42
C GLY A 68 13.62 -14.21 12.35
N ARG A 69 14.72 -13.58 11.90
CA ARG A 69 16.07 -14.14 12.07
C ARG A 69 16.47 -14.26 13.54
N SER A 70 16.13 -13.26 14.37
CA SER A 70 16.39 -13.28 15.82
C SER A 70 15.63 -14.41 16.53
N PHE A 71 14.36 -14.65 16.17
CA PHE A 71 13.55 -15.72 16.78
C PHE A 71 13.94 -17.13 16.33
N ARG A 72 14.47 -17.30 15.11
CA ARG A 72 14.94 -18.61 14.61
C ARG A 72 16.34 -18.97 15.13
N ALA A 73 17.18 -17.98 15.44
CA ALA A 73 18.49 -18.16 16.07
C ALA A 73 18.39 -18.54 17.55
N SER A 74 17.38 -18.04 18.28
CA SER A 74 17.16 -18.37 19.71
C SER A 74 16.56 -19.77 19.96
N ARG A 75 16.22 -20.53 18.90
CA ARG A 75 15.70 -21.91 18.97
C ARG A 75 16.73 -22.98 18.53
N LYS A 76 18.01 -22.62 18.48
CA LYS A 76 19.15 -23.57 18.37
C LYS A 76 20.01 -23.43 19.62
#